data_AF-A0A946HWX5-F1
#
_entry.id   AF-A0A946HWX5-F1
#
_cell.length_a   1.000
_cell.length_b   1.000
_cell.length_c   1.000
_cell.angle_alpha   90.00
_cell.angle_beta   90.00
_cell.angle_gamma   90.00
#
_symmetry.space_group_name_H-M   'P 1'
#
loop_
_entity.id
_entity.type
_entity.pdbx_description
1 polymer ?
#
loop_
_entity_poly.entity_id
_entity_poly.type
_entity_poly.pdbx_seq_one_letter_code
_entity_poly.pdbx_strand_id
1 'polypeptide(L)' 'DPEAFGGLNAFRHETGFLADICREAEPLANGPKVRVPGDRAHQAFREQSENGVVLHPEIMQRMAPCLEKYGLALPKTI' A
#
# COMPACT_ATOMS: atom_id res chain seq x y z
N ASP A 1 -21.07 -4.59 -8.43
CA ASP A 1 -21.35 -5.83 -7.70
C ASP A 1 -21.10 -7.01 -8.64
N PRO A 2 -20.04 -7.81 -8.46
CA PRO A 2 -19.77 -8.98 -9.29
C PRO A 2 -20.87 -10.04 -9.25
N GLU A 3 -21.67 -10.10 -8.18
CA GLU A 3 -22.77 -11.06 -8.04
C GLU A 3 -23.91 -10.80 -9.04
N ALA A 4 -24.04 -9.57 -9.53
CA ALA A 4 -25.00 -9.25 -10.59
C ALA A 4 -24.56 -9.73 -11.99
N PHE A 5 -23.36 -10.34 -12.11
CA PHE A 5 -22.76 -10.80 -13.36
C PHE A 5 -22.28 -12.27 -13.22
N GLY A 6 -21.01 -12.55 -13.52
CA GLY A 6 -20.43 -13.90 -13.45
C GLY A 6 -20.15 -14.40 -12.03
N GLY A 7 -20.54 -13.67 -10.98
CA GLY A 7 -20.27 -14.01 -9.58
C GLY A 7 -18.89 -13.57 -9.11
N LEU A 8 -18.73 -13.37 -7.80
CA LEU A 8 -17.48 -12.91 -7.20
C LEU A 8 -16.32 -13.89 -7.42
N ASN A 9 -16.59 -15.20 -7.40
CA ASN A 9 -15.55 -16.22 -7.56
C ASN A 9 -14.94 -16.20 -8.96
N ALA A 10 -15.75 -16.17 -10.01
CA ALA A 10 -15.26 -16.08 -11.38
C ALA A 10 -14.52 -14.75 -11.60
N PHE A 11 -15.09 -13.64 -11.10
CA PHE A 11 -14.44 -12.33 -11.17
C PHE A 11 -13.06 -12.32 -10.51
N ARG A 12 -12.91 -12.91 -9.31
CA ARG A 12 -11.62 -13.02 -8.61
C ARG A 12 -10.63 -13.90 -9.36
N HIS A 13 -11.08 -15.00 -9.96
CA HIS A 13 -10.22 -15.88 -10.75
C HIS A 13 -9.65 -15.14 -11.96
N GLU A 14 -10.51 -14.55 -12.78
CA GLU A 14 -10.11 -13.86 -14.01
C GLU A 14 -9.23 -12.64 -13.73
N THR A 15 -9.59 -11.84 -12.71
CA THR A 15 -8.79 -10.65 -12.36
C THR A 15 -7.45 -11.02 -11.73
N GLY A 16 -7.39 -12.10 -10.95
CA GLY A 16 -6.14 -12.63 -10.41
C GLY A 16 -5.22 -13.12 -11.53
N PHE A 17 -5.74 -13.97 -12.42
CA PHE A 17 -5.00 -14.47 -13.58
C PHE A 17 -4.47 -13.35 -14.47
N LEU A 18 -5.30 -12.35 -14.77
CA LEU A 18 -4.87 -11.17 -15.53
C LEU A 18 -3.72 -10.44 -14.82
N ALA A 19 -3.83 -10.21 -13.51
CA ALA A 19 -2.80 -9.51 -12.75
C ALA A 19 -1.47 -10.28 -12.76
N ASP A 20 -1.50 -11.61 -12.70
CA ASP A 20 -0.32 -12.46 -12.71
C ASP A 20 0.38 -12.41 -14.08
N ILE A 21 -0.37 -12.53 -15.19
CA ILE A 21 0.20 -12.37 -16.54
C ILE A 21 0.83 -10.99 -16.70
N CYS A 22 0.20 -9.92 -16.21
CA CYS A 22 0.80 -8.60 -16.27
C CYS A 22 2.14 -8.53 -15.52
N ARG A 23 2.26 -9.16 -14.36
CA ARG A 23 3.51 -9.16 -13.56
C ARG A 23 4.61 -10.04 -14.14
N GLU A 24 4.24 -11.05 -14.92
CA GLU A 24 5.16 -11.99 -15.58
C GLU A 24 5.61 -11.52 -16.97
N ALA A 25 4.95 -10.50 -17.53
CA ALA A 25 5.35 -9.92 -18.80
C ALA A 25 6.80 -9.40 -18.78
N GLU A 26 7.50 -9.58 -19.90
CA GLU A 26 8.87 -9.11 -20.07
C GLU A 26 8.93 -7.59 -19.88
N PRO A 27 9.74 -7.09 -18.93
CA PRO A 27 9.89 -5.65 -18.74
C PRO A 27 10.65 -5.03 -19.92
N LEU A 28 10.60 -3.70 -20.02
CA LEU A 28 11.50 -2.98 -20.93
C LEU A 28 12.96 -3.26 -20.58
N ALA A 29 13.85 -3.25 -21.59
CA ALA A 29 15.28 -3.47 -21.37
C ALA A 29 15.84 -2.48 -20.31
N ASN A 30 16.48 -3.03 -19.27
CA ASN A 30 16.95 -2.29 -18.09
C ASN A 30 15.86 -1.57 -17.27
N GLY A 31 14.59 -1.88 -17.52
CA GLY A 31 13.44 -1.36 -16.79
C GLY A 31 13.14 -2.16 -15.52
N PRO A 32 12.41 -1.57 -14.56
CA PRO A 32 11.95 -2.30 -13.38
C PRO A 32 10.94 -3.39 -13.77
N LYS A 33 10.79 -4.40 -12.91
CA LYS A 33 9.74 -5.43 -13.05
C LYS A 33 8.36 -4.77 -13.24
N VAL A 34 7.55 -5.35 -14.12
CA VAL A 34 6.16 -4.92 -14.35
C VAL A 34 5.37 -5.01 -13.04
N ARG A 35 4.50 -4.02 -12.82
CA ARG A 35 3.62 -3.91 -11.66
C ARG A 35 2.21 -3.63 -12.12
N VAL A 36 1.24 -4.07 -11.32
CA VAL A 36 -0.16 -3.66 -11.46
C VAL A 36 -0.52 -2.59 -10.42
N PRO A 37 -1.60 -1.81 -10.63
CA PRO A 37 -2.07 -0.85 -9.65
C PRO A 37 -2.25 -1.51 -8.26
N GLY A 38 -1.68 -0.89 -7.24
CA GLY A 38 -1.72 -1.39 -5.87
C GLY A 38 -0.47 -2.16 -5.42
N ASP A 39 0.34 -2.75 -6.30
CA ASP A 39 1.50 -3.58 -5.89
C ASP A 39 2.48 -2.83 -4.96
N ARG A 40 2.87 -1.61 -5.34
CA ARG A 40 3.77 -0.77 -4.52
C ARG A 40 3.10 -0.35 -3.20
N ALA A 41 1.80 -0.10 -3.20
CA ALA A 41 1.08 0.28 -1.99
C ALA A 41 0.98 -0.90 -1.02
N HIS A 42 0.69 -2.12 -1.51
CA HIS A 42 0.69 -3.33 -0.69
C HIS A 42 2.09 -3.66 -0.17
N GLN A 43 3.13 -3.45 -0.97
CA GLN A 43 4.51 -3.59 -0.50
C GLN A 43 4.79 -2.61 0.66
N ALA A 44 4.54 -1.32 0.45
CA ALA A 44 4.75 -0.29 1.49
C ALA A 44 3.92 -0.56 2.75
N PHE A 45 2.66 -1.02 2.59
CA PHE A 45 1.80 -1.39 3.72
C PHE A 45 2.42 -2.51 4.56
N ARG A 46 2.91 -3.58 3.92
CA ARG A 46 3.58 -4.68 4.65
C ARG A 46 4.81 -4.17 5.40
N GLU A 47 5.69 -3.45 4.71
CA GLU A 47 6.92 -2.91 5.29
C GLU A 47 6.63 -1.97 6.47
N GLN A 48 5.66 -1.07 6.33
CA GLN A 48 5.33 -0.07 7.35
C GLN A 48 4.49 -0.63 8.50
N SER A 49 3.73 -1.70 8.26
CA SER A 49 3.01 -2.40 9.33
C SER A 49 3.97 -3.12 10.26
N GLU A 50 5.09 -3.61 9.72
CA GLU A 50 6.12 -4.33 10.49
C GLU A 50 7.13 -3.38 11.13
N ASN A 51 7.60 -2.38 10.39
CA ASN A 51 8.74 -1.53 10.79
C ASN A 51 8.34 -0.11 11.21
N GLY A 52 7.03 0.18 11.25
CA GLY A 52 6.53 1.54 11.46
C GLY A 52 6.64 2.43 10.21
N VAL A 53 6.05 3.61 10.30
CA VAL A 53 6.01 4.58 9.21
C VAL A 53 7.10 5.64 9.42
N VAL A 54 7.98 5.79 8.43
CA VAL A 54 8.94 6.90 8.41
C VAL A 54 8.19 8.20 8.16
N LEU A 55 8.18 9.08 9.15
CA LEU A 55 7.61 10.41 9.05
C LEU A 55 8.69 11.42 8.69
N HIS A 56 8.36 12.38 7.82
CA HIS A 56 9.20 13.56 7.63
C HIS A 56 9.31 14.33 8.97
N PRO A 57 10.49 14.81 9.38
CA PRO A 57 10.70 15.41 10.71
C PRO A 57 9.73 16.55 11.04
N GLU A 58 9.33 17.31 10.03
CA GLU A 58 8.38 18.42 10.17
C GLU A 58 6.97 17.98 10.57
N ILE A 59 6.55 16.75 10.26
CA ILE A 59 5.22 16.24 10.61
C ILE A 59 5.07 16.24 12.14
N MET A 60 6.04 15.68 12.86
CA MET A 60 6.00 15.64 14.32
C MET A 60 6.09 17.04 14.94
N GLN A 61 6.88 17.95 14.35
CA GLN A 61 6.97 19.34 14.79
C GLN A 61 5.61 20.06 14.66
N ARG A 62 4.91 19.87 13.54
CA ARG A 62 3.60 20.45 13.30
C ARG A 62 2.49 19.82 14.15
N MET A 63 2.66 18.55 14.55
CA MET A 63 1.71 17.87 15.44
C MET A 63 1.86 18.27 16.90
N ALA A 64 3.05 18.68 17.35
CA ALA A 64 3.34 18.96 18.76
C ALA A 64 2.36 19.95 19.43
N PRO A 65 1.98 21.09 18.82
CA PRO A 65 1.00 22.00 19.43
C PRO A 65 -0.38 21.38 19.62
N CYS A 66 -0.79 20.48 18.72
CA CYS A 66 -2.06 19.76 18.82
C CYS A 66 -2.02 18.73 19.95
N LEU A 67 -0.93 17.96 20.04
CA LEU A 67 -0.73 16.99 21.10
C LEU A 67 -0.74 17.67 22.48
N GLU A 68 -0.03 18.80 22.62
CA GLU A 68 -0.02 19.59 23.85
C GLU A 68 -1.41 20.13 24.20
N LYS A 69 -2.11 20.75 23.23
CA LYS A 69 -3.46 21.29 23.42
C LYS A 69 -4.45 20.27 24.01
N TYR A 70 -4.32 19.00 23.61
CA TYR A 70 -5.21 17.92 24.06
C TYR A 70 -4.58 17.02 25.12
N GLY A 71 -3.40 17.35 25.66
CA GLY A 71 -2.73 16.58 26.70
C GLY A 71 -2.32 15.16 26.27
N LEU A 72 -2.05 14.97 24.97
CA LEU A 72 -1.65 13.68 24.39
C LEU A 72 -0.13 13.52 24.41
N ALA A 73 0.35 12.32 24.74
CA ALA A 73 1.76 11.99 24.69
C ALA A 73 2.27 11.89 23.24
N LEU A 74 3.55 12.19 23.04
CA LEU A 74 4.23 11.93 21.77
C LEU A 74 4.24 10.41 21.48
N PRO A 75 3.90 10.00 20.25
CA PRO A 75 4.01 8.60 19.85
C PRO A 75 5.47 8.15 19.94
N LYS A 76 5.68 6.92 20.39
CA LYS A 76 7.01 6.32 20.45
C LYS A 76 7.41 5.83 19.05
N THR A 77 8.66 6.04 18.68
CA THR A 77 9.25 5.37 17.52
C THR A 77 9.32 3.88 17.78
N ILE A 78 9.01 3.09 16.75
CA ILE A 78 9.10 1.62 16.75
C ILE A 78 10.47 1.22 16.21
#